data_AF-A0A914KD61-F1
#
_entry.id   AF-A0A914KD61-F1
#
_cell.length_a   1.000
_cell.length_b   1.000
_cell.length_c   1.000
_cell.angle_alpha   90.00
_cell.angle_beta   90.00
_cell.angle_gamma   90.00
#
_symmetry.space_group_name_H-M   'P 1'
#
loop_
_entity.id
_entity.type
_entity.pdbx_description
1 polymer ?
#
loop_
_entity_poly.entity_id
_entity_poly.type
_entity_poly.pdbx_seq_one_letter_code
_entity_poly.pdbx_strand_id
1 'polypeptide(L)'
;MVNPFSKDGIITKVTEALPGGGFITGPIHAAAGNQYHAVQAAIAGFGTVAALPLGPAASTVVGAGTAGLSGIFDQMGLTAIAGFGTVAAWPLGPTASVIAGAGTAGLSAIFEQMGLSDDKKHESVSAAERGDYEGATRVLLEAASVKIADNSRELSAESGGRRSLKSIHGTYLRAYDNEWKADLTSGPPREWERWYVEDWGGKVVFKAIHNPGRFLRAHPDGGVDLVDRPQDWETWKPFKNDDGSWSFLSVHGRWLSGRQDGSISTVERCNEWEHFWLEWW
;
A
#
# COMPACT_ATOMS: atom_id res chain seq x y z
N MET A 1 11.76 18.47 13.80
CA MET A 1 10.79 17.35 13.78
C MET A 1 10.50 16.99 12.33
N VAL A 2 10.62 15.71 11.95
CA VAL A 2 10.29 15.26 10.59
C VAL A 2 8.78 15.33 10.43
N ASN A 3 8.29 15.98 9.38
CA ASN A 3 6.86 16.07 9.12
C ASN A 3 6.33 14.65 8.78
N PRO A 4 5.42 14.08 9.58
CA PRO A 4 4.90 12.71 9.36
C PRO A 4 4.09 12.57 8.08
N PHE A 5 3.77 13.67 7.39
CA PHE A 5 3.12 13.75 6.08
C PHE A 5 4.04 14.25 4.96
N SER A 6 5.33 14.45 5.24
CA SER A 6 6.29 14.67 4.16
C SER A 6 6.38 13.42 3.27
N LYS A 7 7.01 13.54 2.11
CA LYS A 7 7.33 12.40 1.25
C LYS A 7 7.97 11.22 2.02
N ASP A 8 8.75 11.52 3.05
CA ASP A 8 9.42 10.55 3.91
C ASP A 8 8.71 10.31 5.25
N GLY A 9 7.55 10.92 5.43
CA GLY A 9 6.71 10.84 6.60
C GLY A 9 6.06 9.46 6.75
N ILE A 10 5.98 9.00 7.99
CA ILE A 10 5.54 7.65 8.32
C ILE A 10 4.10 7.38 7.85
N ILE A 11 3.24 8.40 7.81
CA ILE A 11 1.83 8.27 7.41
C ILE A 11 1.70 8.13 5.89
N THR A 12 2.46 8.90 5.12
CA THR A 12 2.49 8.78 3.66
C THR A 12 2.90 7.38 3.23
N LYS A 13 3.98 6.83 3.81
CA LYS A 13 4.44 5.48 3.48
C LYS A 13 3.49 4.36 3.92
N VAL A 14 2.75 4.57 5.01
CA VAL A 14 1.72 3.64 5.48
C VAL A 14 0.51 3.63 4.54
N THR A 15 0.09 4.81 4.07
CA THR A 15 -1.11 4.94 3.25
C THR A 15 -0.87 4.49 1.80
N GLU A 16 0.34 4.67 1.28
CA GLU A 16 0.79 4.14 -0.02
C GLU A 16 0.99 2.61 -0.03
N ALA A 17 1.05 1.98 1.15
CA ALA A 17 1.28 0.54 1.30
C ALA A 17 0.00 -0.27 1.55
N LEU A 18 -1.20 0.29 1.31
CA LEU A 18 -2.46 -0.43 1.40
C LEU A 18 -3.02 -0.71 -0.01
N PRO A 19 -3.41 -1.96 -0.33
CA PRO A 19 -4.14 -2.24 -1.58
C PRO A 19 -5.49 -1.49 -1.55
N GLY A 20 -5.80 -0.75 -2.62
CA GLY A 20 -6.95 0.18 -2.66
C GLY A 20 -6.70 1.56 -2.05
N GLY A 21 -5.44 1.93 -1.78
CA GLY A 21 -5.05 3.15 -1.06
C GLY A 21 -5.62 4.46 -1.57
N GLY A 22 -6.02 4.57 -2.84
CA GLY A 22 -6.51 5.81 -3.44
C GLY A 22 -7.70 6.47 -2.73
N PHE A 23 -8.56 5.68 -2.08
CA PHE A 23 -9.71 6.17 -1.31
C PHE A 23 -9.32 6.85 0.02
N ILE A 24 -8.17 6.49 0.59
CA ILE A 24 -7.70 6.97 1.91
C ILE A 24 -6.57 8.00 1.74
N THR A 25 -5.72 7.82 0.73
CA THR A 25 -4.57 8.69 0.44
C THR A 25 -4.97 10.07 -0.06
N GLY A 26 -6.04 10.17 -0.86
CA GLY A 26 -6.47 11.44 -1.48
C GLY A 26 -6.76 12.54 -0.45
N PRO A 27 -7.64 12.28 0.54
CA PRO A 27 -7.92 13.22 1.62
C PRO A 27 -6.70 13.58 2.48
N ILE A 28 -5.80 12.62 2.73
CA ILE A 28 -4.62 12.81 3.58
C ILE A 28 -3.56 13.69 2.88
N HIS A 29 -3.32 13.49 1.59
CA HIS A 29 -2.42 14.35 0.81
C HIS A 29 -2.99 15.76 0.59
N ALA A 30 -4.31 15.87 0.43
CA ALA A 30 -4.99 17.17 0.32
C ALA A 30 -4.88 17.96 1.64
N ALA A 31 -5.06 17.30 2.79
CA ALA A 31 -4.88 17.88 4.11
C ALA A 31 -3.41 18.29 4.39
N ALA A 32 -2.44 17.63 3.76
CA ALA A 32 -1.02 17.98 3.83
C ALA A 32 -0.58 19.11 2.87
N GLY A 33 -1.52 19.72 2.13
CA GLY A 33 -1.24 20.79 1.17
C GLY A 33 -0.55 20.34 -0.12
N ASN A 34 -0.46 19.02 -0.36
CA ASN A 34 0.20 18.46 -1.53
C ASN A 34 -0.83 18.04 -2.60
N GLN A 35 -1.38 19.04 -3.29
CA GLN A 35 -2.48 18.87 -4.25
C GLN A 35 -2.11 17.95 -5.44
N TYR A 36 -0.84 17.89 -5.83
CA TYR A 36 -0.38 17.02 -6.91
C TYR A 36 -0.45 15.54 -6.51
N HIS A 37 -0.04 15.20 -5.29
CA HIS A 37 -0.12 13.82 -4.78
C HIS A 37 -1.55 13.41 -4.41
N ALA A 38 -2.37 14.34 -3.93
CA ALA A 38 -3.80 14.09 -3.70
C ALA A 38 -4.53 13.66 -4.98
N VAL A 39 -4.21 14.33 -6.10
CA VAL A 39 -4.75 14.00 -7.43
C VAL A 39 -4.18 12.67 -7.96
N GLN A 40 -2.88 12.41 -7.82
CA GLN A 40 -2.27 11.12 -8.23
C GLN A 40 -2.84 9.93 -7.45
N ALA A 41 -3.05 10.11 -6.15
CA ALA A 41 -3.58 9.06 -5.30
C ALA A 41 -5.09 8.82 -5.56
N ALA A 42 -5.85 9.88 -5.85
CA ALA A 42 -7.22 9.75 -6.35
C ALA A 42 -7.27 9.04 -7.73
N ILE A 43 -6.38 9.37 -8.66
CA ILE A 43 -6.31 8.72 -9.99
C ILE A 43 -5.92 7.24 -9.88
N ALA A 44 -5.01 6.88 -8.98
CA ALA A 44 -4.60 5.50 -8.72
C ALA A 44 -5.72 4.67 -8.06
N GLY A 45 -6.63 5.29 -7.29
CA GLY A 45 -7.80 4.63 -6.71
C GLY A 45 -8.98 4.44 -7.66
N PHE A 46 -9.07 5.21 -8.74
CA PHE A 46 -10.26 5.27 -9.59
C PHE A 46 -10.15 4.61 -10.97
N GLY A 47 -9.02 3.99 -11.33
CA GLY A 47 -8.91 3.27 -12.61
C GLY A 47 -9.39 4.09 -13.82
N THR A 48 -8.55 5.01 -14.32
CA THR A 48 -8.79 5.80 -15.54
C THR A 48 -10.11 6.59 -15.58
N VAL A 49 -10.07 7.87 -15.18
CA VAL A 49 -11.02 8.88 -15.66
C VAL A 49 -10.27 9.83 -16.60
N ALA A 50 -10.81 9.97 -17.81
CA ALA A 50 -10.25 10.76 -18.89
C ALA A 50 -9.90 12.20 -18.46
N ALA A 51 -8.72 12.66 -18.91
CA ALA A 51 -8.21 14.00 -18.66
C ALA A 51 -9.20 15.07 -19.19
N LEU A 52 -9.70 15.94 -18.30
CA LEU A 52 -10.32 17.21 -18.70
C LEU A 52 -9.25 18.31 -18.67
N PRO A 53 -9.22 19.21 -19.67
CA PRO A 53 -8.19 20.23 -19.77
C PRO A 53 -8.53 21.39 -18.82
N LEU A 54 -7.73 21.59 -17.78
CA LEU A 54 -7.78 22.81 -16.97
C LEU A 54 -6.61 23.71 -17.36
N GLY A 55 -6.95 24.83 -18.00
CA GLY A 55 -6.03 25.88 -18.40
C GLY A 55 -5.48 26.71 -17.23
N PRO A 56 -4.67 27.74 -17.51
CA PRO A 56 -3.79 28.35 -16.53
C PRO A 56 -4.50 29.46 -15.75
N ALA A 57 -5.35 29.11 -14.79
CA ALA A 57 -5.81 30.04 -13.76
C ALA A 57 -6.49 29.31 -12.60
N ALA A 58 -5.77 29.03 -11.52
CA ALA A 58 -6.33 28.90 -10.17
C ALA A 58 -5.20 28.77 -9.13
N SER A 59 -4.39 29.83 -9.00
CA SER A 59 -3.82 30.15 -7.70
C SER A 59 -4.99 30.68 -6.85
N THR A 60 -5.03 30.31 -5.57
CA THR A 60 -6.03 30.68 -4.54
C THR A 60 -7.12 29.62 -4.28
N VAL A 61 -6.88 28.77 -3.28
CA VAL A 61 -7.97 28.22 -2.44
C VAL A 61 -7.57 28.44 -0.99
N VAL A 62 -7.83 29.65 -0.52
CA VAL A 62 -8.09 29.91 0.90
C VAL A 62 -9.57 29.61 1.09
N GLY A 63 -9.88 28.61 1.92
CA GLY A 63 -11.25 28.33 2.37
C GLY A 63 -12.20 27.80 1.30
N ALA A 64 -12.12 26.51 0.97
CA ALA A 64 -13.25 25.80 0.38
C ALA A 64 -13.96 25.01 1.49
N GLY A 65 -15.13 25.52 1.88
CA GLY A 65 -16.08 24.81 2.73
C GLY A 65 -16.64 23.56 2.07
N THR A 66 -17.52 22.91 2.82
CA THR A 66 -18.30 21.67 2.60
C THR A 66 -18.70 21.29 1.15
N ALA A 67 -18.75 22.22 0.20
CA ALA A 67 -19.12 21.98 -1.20
C ALA A 67 -18.08 21.19 -2.02
N GLY A 68 -16.79 21.23 -1.66
CA GLY A 68 -15.75 20.45 -2.37
C GLY A 68 -15.78 18.95 -2.04
N LEU A 69 -16.24 18.61 -0.83
CA LEU A 69 -16.33 17.22 -0.36
C LEU A 69 -17.66 16.57 -0.78
N SER A 70 -18.76 17.33 -0.90
CA SER A 70 -20.06 16.77 -1.31
C SER A 70 -20.04 16.16 -2.71
N GLY A 71 -19.30 16.76 -3.66
CA GLY A 71 -19.16 16.21 -5.02
C GLY A 71 -18.39 14.89 -5.08
N ILE A 72 -17.49 14.65 -4.12
CA ILE A 72 -16.75 13.38 -3.99
C ILE A 72 -17.65 12.31 -3.37
N PHE A 73 -18.49 12.65 -2.39
CA PHE A 73 -19.45 11.72 -1.76
C PHE A 73 -20.62 11.34 -2.70
N ASP A 74 -21.12 12.27 -3.51
CA ASP A 74 -22.20 12.02 -4.49
C ASP A 74 -21.77 11.05 -5.62
N GLN A 75 -20.49 11.06 -6.03
CA GLN A 75 -19.96 10.11 -7.01
C GLN A 75 -19.69 8.70 -6.45
N MET A 76 -19.67 8.54 -5.12
CA MET A 76 -19.42 7.27 -4.44
C MET A 76 -20.70 6.54 -3.99
N GLY A 77 -21.89 7.09 -4.25
CA GLY A 77 -23.16 6.51 -3.78
C GLY A 77 -23.30 6.45 -2.25
N LEU A 78 -22.44 7.17 -1.52
CA LEU A 78 -22.41 7.24 -0.06
C LEU A 78 -23.20 8.48 0.38
N THR A 79 -24.32 8.27 1.07
CA THR A 79 -25.07 9.36 1.71
C THR A 79 -24.14 10.06 2.70
N ALA A 80 -23.88 11.35 2.45
CA ALA A 80 -22.99 12.18 3.25
C ALA A 80 -23.21 12.00 4.76
N ILE A 81 -22.18 11.59 5.49
CA ILE A 81 -22.14 11.80 6.94
C ILE A 81 -21.88 13.30 7.14
N ALA A 82 -22.97 14.07 7.21
CA ALA A 82 -22.95 15.49 7.49
C ALA A 82 -22.40 15.72 8.91
N GLY A 83 -21.10 15.98 9.03
CA GLY A 83 -20.46 16.25 10.32
C GLY A 83 -19.23 17.15 10.31
N PHE A 84 -18.70 17.53 9.13
CA PHE A 84 -17.54 18.43 9.06
C PHE A 84 -17.96 19.88 9.27
N GLY A 85 -17.94 20.32 10.52
CA GLY A 85 -18.06 21.73 10.89
C GLY A 85 -16.84 22.53 10.44
N THR A 86 -17.02 23.84 10.21
CA THR A 86 -15.95 24.78 9.88
C THR A 86 -14.88 24.79 10.97
N VAL A 87 -13.70 24.24 10.67
CA VAL A 87 -12.53 24.30 11.56
C VAL A 87 -11.94 25.71 11.48
N ALA A 88 -12.17 26.53 12.50
CA ALA A 88 -11.41 27.76 12.71
C ALA A 88 -9.93 27.40 12.91
N ALA A 89 -9.01 28.26 12.44
CA ALA A 89 -7.57 28.03 12.57
C ALA A 89 -7.12 28.14 14.03
N TRP A 90 -7.04 27.01 14.73
CA TRP A 90 -6.38 26.86 16.04
C TRP A 90 -4.93 26.38 15.84
N PRO A 91 -4.01 26.59 16.79
CA PRO A 91 -2.59 26.24 16.66
C PRO A 91 -2.32 24.73 16.80
N LEU A 92 -3.22 23.89 16.31
CA LEU A 92 -3.09 22.44 16.32
C LEU A 92 -2.30 21.97 15.09
N GLY A 93 -1.48 20.94 15.26
CA GLY A 93 -0.86 20.24 14.13
C GLY A 93 -1.91 19.59 13.20
N PRO A 94 -1.57 19.31 11.93
CA PRO A 94 -2.53 18.90 10.91
C PRO A 94 -3.33 17.63 11.26
N THR A 95 -2.75 16.67 11.99
CA THR A 95 -3.45 15.48 12.50
C THR A 95 -4.52 15.82 13.52
N ALA A 96 -4.18 16.64 14.51
CA ALA A 96 -5.10 17.06 15.56
C ALA A 96 -6.25 17.88 14.98
N SER A 97 -6.03 18.63 13.90
CA SER A 97 -7.09 19.32 13.15
C SER A 97 -8.06 18.37 12.44
N VAL A 98 -7.59 17.24 11.89
CA VAL A 98 -8.46 16.23 11.27
C VAL A 98 -9.36 15.58 12.32
N ILE A 99 -8.82 15.22 13.48
CA ILE A 99 -9.60 14.61 14.57
C ILE A 99 -10.61 15.62 15.16
N ALA A 100 -10.18 16.86 15.39
CA ALA A 100 -11.07 17.92 15.85
C ALA A 100 -12.21 18.19 14.86
N GLY A 101 -11.94 18.11 13.55
CA GLY A 101 -12.95 18.27 12.50
C GLY A 101 -13.88 17.06 12.31
N ALA A 102 -13.41 15.84 12.57
CA ALA A 102 -14.19 14.61 12.48
C ALA A 102 -15.12 14.39 13.69
N GLY A 103 -14.75 14.94 14.85
CA GLY A 103 -15.42 14.67 16.11
C GLY A 103 -15.30 13.20 16.54
N THR A 104 -15.97 12.85 17.64
CA THR A 104 -15.92 11.49 18.21
C THR A 104 -16.62 10.44 17.35
N ALA A 105 -17.70 10.82 16.66
CA ALA A 105 -18.40 9.95 15.72
C ALA A 105 -17.53 9.61 14.49
N GLY A 106 -16.83 10.60 13.94
CA GLY A 106 -15.91 10.37 12.83
C GLY A 106 -14.72 9.50 13.22
N LEU A 107 -14.17 9.69 14.42
CA LEU A 107 -13.15 8.78 14.98
C LEU A 107 -13.66 7.34 15.09
N SER A 108 -14.86 7.13 15.65
CA SER A 108 -15.44 5.79 15.77
C SER A 108 -15.55 5.09 14.41
N ALA A 109 -16.02 5.81 13.40
CA ALA A 109 -16.16 5.30 12.03
C ALA A 109 -14.80 4.89 11.42
N ILE A 110 -13.73 5.65 11.69
CA ILE A 110 -12.36 5.30 11.25
C ILE A 110 -11.92 3.97 11.86
N PHE A 111 -12.10 3.79 13.17
CA PHE A 111 -11.74 2.54 13.85
C PHE A 111 -12.52 1.35 13.29
N GLU A 112 -13.82 1.51 13.05
CA GLU A 112 -14.67 0.47 12.47
C GLU A 112 -14.25 0.12 11.04
N GLN A 113 -14.03 1.12 10.18
CA GLN A 113 -13.62 0.92 8.80
C GLN A 113 -12.25 0.24 8.68
N MET A 114 -11.34 0.54 9.60
CA MET A 114 -10.01 -0.06 9.65
C MET A 114 -9.95 -1.38 10.42
N GLY A 115 -11.06 -1.81 11.05
CA GLY A 115 -11.11 -2.99 11.90
C GLY A 115 -10.11 -2.94 13.06
N LEU A 116 -9.95 -1.76 13.68
CA LEU A 116 -9.08 -1.54 14.83
C LEU A 116 -9.79 -1.96 16.13
N SER A 117 -9.03 -2.21 17.21
CA SER A 117 -9.61 -2.75 18.44
C SER A 117 -10.56 -1.75 19.13
N ASP A 118 -11.64 -2.28 19.70
CA ASP A 118 -12.63 -1.49 20.44
C ASP A 118 -12.03 -0.81 21.67
N ASP A 119 -11.06 -1.45 22.34
CA ASP A 119 -10.36 -0.84 23.49
C ASP A 119 -9.60 0.42 23.07
N LYS A 120 -8.91 0.38 21.92
CA LYS A 120 -8.17 1.53 21.39
C LYS A 120 -9.11 2.59 20.82
N LYS A 121 -10.24 2.18 20.24
CA LYS A 121 -11.31 3.09 19.84
C LYS A 121 -11.83 3.87 21.05
N HIS A 122 -12.17 3.16 22.13
CA HIS A 122 -12.67 3.78 23.36
C HIS A 122 -11.64 4.74 23.95
N GLU A 123 -10.38 4.31 24.08
CA GLU A 123 -9.28 5.16 24.57
C GLU A 123 -9.12 6.44 23.74
N SER A 124 -9.10 6.32 22.40
CA SER A 124 -8.97 7.45 21.48
C SER A 124 -10.17 8.40 21.54
N VAL A 125 -11.40 7.86 21.56
CA VAL A 125 -12.63 8.66 21.63
C VAL A 125 -12.70 9.40 22.96
N SER A 126 -12.42 8.73 24.07
CA SER A 126 -12.41 9.37 25.39
C SER A 126 -11.33 10.45 25.52
N ALA A 127 -10.18 10.30 24.85
CA ALA A 127 -9.19 11.38 24.78
C ALA A 127 -9.75 12.60 24.02
N ALA A 128 -10.39 12.39 22.86
CA ALA A 128 -11.00 13.45 22.08
C ALA A 128 -12.15 14.16 22.82
N GLU A 129 -12.97 13.43 23.58
CA GLU A 129 -14.05 13.99 24.43
C GLU A 129 -13.52 14.94 25.50
N ARG A 130 -12.29 14.71 26.00
CA ARG A 130 -11.61 15.59 26.95
C ARG A 130 -10.89 16.77 26.28
N GLY A 131 -10.98 16.91 24.96
CA GLY A 131 -10.23 17.88 24.17
C GLY A 131 -8.75 17.52 23.97
N ASP A 132 -8.34 16.30 24.35
CA ASP A 132 -6.99 15.78 24.13
C ASP A 132 -6.87 15.14 22.74
N TYR A 133 -6.87 15.99 21.71
CA TYR A 133 -6.80 15.55 20.32
C TYR A 133 -5.44 14.96 19.93
N GLU A 134 -4.36 15.36 20.62
CA GLU A 134 -3.03 14.79 20.42
C GLU A 134 -2.95 13.37 20.99
N GLY A 135 -3.47 13.15 22.20
CA GLY A 135 -3.62 11.82 22.79
C GLY A 135 -4.50 10.91 21.93
N ALA A 136 -5.63 11.41 21.44
CA ALA A 136 -6.48 10.67 20.50
C ALA A 136 -5.73 10.27 19.22
N THR A 137 -4.97 11.21 18.63
CA THR A 137 -4.16 10.95 17.43
C THR A 137 -3.15 9.84 17.70
N ARG A 138 -2.41 9.92 18.80
CA ARG A 138 -1.39 8.93 19.14
C ARG A 138 -1.99 7.54 19.26
N VAL A 139 -3.11 7.39 19.96
CA VAL A 139 -3.79 6.10 20.14
C VAL A 139 -4.24 5.51 18.81
N LEU A 140 -4.83 6.33 17.93
CA LEU A 140 -5.21 5.91 16.58
C LEU A 140 -3.99 5.45 15.76
N LEU A 141 -2.89 6.22 15.77
CA LEU A 141 -1.68 5.88 15.03
C LEU A 141 -1.02 4.60 15.55
N GLU A 142 -0.99 4.40 16.88
CA GLU A 142 -0.49 3.17 17.50
C GLU A 142 -1.34 1.96 17.09
N ALA A 143 -2.66 2.07 17.20
CA ALA A 143 -3.59 1.00 16.81
C ALA A 143 -3.48 0.64 15.32
N ALA A 144 -3.43 1.65 14.45
CA ALA A 144 -3.25 1.47 13.02
C ALA A 144 -1.91 0.78 12.70
N SER A 145 -0.82 1.21 13.35
CA SER A 145 0.51 0.63 13.12
C SER A 145 0.56 -0.86 13.50
N VAL A 146 -0.06 -1.24 14.62
CA VAL A 146 -0.19 -2.64 15.03
C VAL A 146 -0.99 -3.43 14.00
N LYS A 147 -2.15 -2.92 13.58
CA LYS A 147 -2.99 -3.59 12.59
C LYS A 147 -2.28 -3.80 11.25
N ILE A 148 -1.51 -2.82 10.79
CA ILE A 148 -0.71 -2.94 9.57
C ILE A 148 0.38 -4.01 9.71
N ALA A 149 1.05 -4.07 10.87
CA ALA A 149 2.07 -5.08 11.12
C ALA A 149 1.48 -6.49 11.13
N ASP A 150 0.31 -6.67 11.76
CA ASP A 150 -0.37 -7.96 11.82
C ASP A 150 -0.89 -8.38 10.43
N ASN A 151 -1.55 -7.48 9.69
CA ASN A 151 -1.96 -7.76 8.31
C ASN A 151 -0.76 -8.13 7.42
N SER A 152 0.38 -7.46 7.60
CA SER A 152 1.60 -7.77 6.83
C SER A 152 2.08 -9.19 7.13
N ARG A 153 2.07 -9.61 8.40
CA ARG A 153 2.44 -10.97 8.82
C ARG A 153 1.48 -12.02 8.30
N GLU A 154 0.19 -11.73 8.32
CA GLU A 154 -0.83 -12.63 7.75
C GLU A 154 -0.60 -12.85 6.26
N LEU A 155 -0.35 -11.78 5.49
CA LEU A 155 -0.07 -11.85 4.05
C LEU A 155 1.25 -12.59 3.73
N SER A 156 2.30 -12.39 4.53
CA SER A 156 3.56 -13.11 4.33
C SER A 156 3.46 -14.58 4.69
N ALA A 157 2.75 -14.92 5.77
CA ALA A 157 2.46 -16.30 6.13
C ALA A 157 1.60 -16.99 5.07
N GLU A 158 0.58 -16.30 4.55
CA GLU A 158 -0.32 -16.86 3.53
C GLU A 158 0.39 -17.09 2.18
N SER A 159 1.22 -16.16 1.73
CA SER A 159 2.01 -16.31 0.49
C SER A 159 3.16 -17.30 0.62
N GLY A 160 3.56 -17.64 1.84
CA GLY A 160 4.65 -18.56 2.14
C GLY A 160 4.44 -20.01 1.69
N GLY A 161 5.52 -20.79 1.75
CA GLY A 161 5.54 -22.23 1.50
C GLY A 161 6.21 -22.64 0.19
N ARG A 162 5.94 -23.88 -0.24
CA ARG A 162 6.44 -24.44 -1.51
C ARG A 162 5.54 -23.98 -2.65
N ARG A 163 5.97 -22.94 -3.37
CA ARG A 163 5.16 -22.27 -4.40
C ARG A 163 5.81 -22.30 -5.77
N SER A 164 4.97 -22.31 -6.79
CA SER A 164 5.31 -21.89 -8.14
C SER A 164 4.60 -20.56 -8.39
N LEU A 165 5.31 -19.58 -8.96
CA LEU A 165 4.74 -18.26 -9.26
C LEU A 165 4.36 -18.21 -10.73
N LYS A 166 3.07 -18.18 -11.02
CA LYS A 166 2.54 -18.11 -12.38
C LYS A 166 2.14 -16.68 -12.72
N SER A 167 2.68 -16.11 -13.79
CA SER A 167 2.28 -14.79 -14.29
C SER A 167 0.89 -14.82 -14.93
N ILE A 168 0.33 -13.64 -15.20
CA ILE A 168 -0.91 -13.50 -15.98
C ILE A 168 -0.81 -14.09 -17.39
N HIS A 169 0.41 -14.24 -17.92
CA HIS A 169 0.66 -14.83 -19.24
C HIS A 169 0.72 -16.36 -19.21
N GLY A 170 0.48 -17.00 -18.05
CA GLY A 170 0.56 -18.45 -17.90
C GLY A 170 1.99 -18.99 -17.95
N THR A 171 2.98 -18.12 -17.75
CA THR A 171 4.40 -18.48 -17.61
C THR A 171 4.81 -18.54 -16.14
N TYR A 172 5.83 -19.31 -15.81
CA TYR A 172 6.26 -19.54 -14.43
C TYR A 172 7.65 -18.95 -14.17
N LEU A 173 7.81 -18.33 -13.00
CA LEU A 173 9.08 -17.77 -12.55
C LEU A 173 10.10 -18.90 -12.39
N ARG A 174 11.22 -18.81 -13.10
CA ARG A 174 12.27 -19.80 -13.15
C ARG A 174 13.59 -19.23 -12.64
N ALA A 175 14.33 -20.02 -11.87
CA ALA A 175 15.69 -19.71 -11.44
C ALA A 175 16.74 -20.43 -12.31
N TYR A 176 17.82 -19.73 -12.64
CA TYR A 176 19.04 -20.28 -13.24
C TYR A 176 20.22 -20.12 -12.29
N ASP A 177 20.56 -21.18 -11.55
CA ASP A 177 21.68 -21.06 -10.61
C ASP A 177 23.01 -20.88 -11.32
N ASN A 178 23.26 -21.56 -12.43
CA ASN A 178 24.59 -21.40 -13.06
C ASN A 178 24.80 -20.01 -13.67
N GLU A 179 23.71 -19.25 -13.90
CA GLU A 179 23.76 -17.95 -14.57
C GLU A 179 23.40 -16.77 -13.68
N TRP A 180 23.01 -17.00 -12.42
CA TRP A 180 22.60 -15.94 -11.48
C TRP A 180 21.41 -15.12 -11.98
N LYS A 181 20.51 -15.75 -12.75
CA LYS A 181 19.40 -15.09 -13.43
C LYS A 181 18.08 -15.74 -13.08
N ALA A 182 17.02 -14.99 -13.23
CA ALA A 182 15.66 -15.52 -13.25
C ALA A 182 14.92 -14.98 -14.48
N ASP A 183 13.97 -15.76 -14.98
CA ASP A 183 13.10 -15.41 -16.10
C ASP A 183 11.73 -16.05 -15.92
N LEU A 184 10.89 -15.96 -16.95
CA LEU A 184 9.61 -16.63 -17.04
C LEU A 184 9.60 -17.62 -18.20
N THR A 185 9.13 -18.83 -17.95
CA THR A 185 9.02 -19.88 -18.97
C THR A 185 7.59 -20.38 -19.15
N SER A 186 7.25 -20.74 -20.38
CA SER A 186 5.99 -21.40 -20.70
C SER A 186 6.01 -22.88 -20.33
N GLY A 187 4.82 -23.45 -20.10
CA GLY A 187 4.63 -24.87 -19.80
C GLY A 187 4.40 -25.14 -18.32
N PRO A 188 4.14 -26.41 -17.93
CA PRO A 188 3.92 -26.77 -16.53
C PRO A 188 5.20 -26.57 -15.71
N PRO A 189 5.10 -26.15 -14.44
CA PRO A 189 6.26 -25.89 -13.60
C PRO A 189 7.00 -27.20 -13.30
N ARG A 190 8.30 -27.18 -13.54
CA ARG A 190 9.26 -28.25 -13.22
C ARG A 190 10.12 -27.79 -12.06
N GLU A 191 11.25 -28.46 -11.86
CA GLU A 191 12.13 -28.20 -10.73
C GLU A 191 12.62 -26.74 -10.68
N TRP A 192 12.90 -26.11 -11.82
CA TRP A 192 13.51 -24.78 -11.84
C TRP A 192 12.49 -23.66 -11.60
N GLU A 193 11.20 -23.97 -11.72
CA GLU A 193 10.07 -23.07 -11.45
C GLU A 193 9.53 -23.19 -10.02
N ARG A 194 10.18 -24.01 -9.19
CA ARG A 194 9.78 -24.29 -7.81
C ARG A 194 10.59 -23.45 -6.83
N TRP A 195 9.87 -22.75 -5.97
CA TRP A 195 10.42 -21.83 -4.99
C TRP A 195 9.99 -22.19 -3.58
N TYR A 196 10.91 -22.00 -2.64
CA TYR A 196 10.58 -21.81 -1.24
C TYR A 196 10.30 -20.32 -1.03
N VAL A 197 9.04 -19.97 -0.81
CA VAL A 197 8.64 -18.64 -0.36
C VAL A 197 8.72 -18.65 1.16
N GLU A 198 9.83 -18.15 1.70
CA GLU A 198 10.07 -18.17 3.15
C GLU A 198 9.42 -16.93 3.78
N ASP A 199 8.60 -17.13 4.81
CA ASP A 199 7.98 -16.04 5.59
C ASP A 199 9.01 -15.42 6.55
N TRP A 200 9.15 -14.10 6.47
CA TRP A 200 10.07 -13.27 7.25
C TRP A 200 9.30 -12.23 8.07
N GLY A 201 8.10 -12.55 8.54
CA GLY A 201 7.37 -11.79 9.56
C GLY A 201 6.83 -10.46 9.05
N GLY A 202 6.18 -10.47 7.88
CA GLY A 202 5.67 -9.29 7.18
C GLY A 202 6.29 -9.07 5.81
N LYS A 203 7.26 -9.91 5.44
CA LYS A 203 7.92 -9.95 4.14
C LYS A 203 8.16 -11.40 3.77
N VAL A 204 8.51 -11.63 2.51
CA VAL A 204 8.95 -12.93 2.02
C VAL A 204 10.28 -12.82 1.30
N VAL A 205 11.00 -13.94 1.23
CA VAL A 205 12.12 -14.12 0.30
C VAL A 205 11.80 -15.30 -0.62
N PHE A 206 12.17 -15.18 -1.89
CA PHE A 206 12.02 -16.25 -2.87
C PHE A 206 13.33 -17.01 -2.99
N LYS A 207 13.36 -18.24 -2.51
CA LYS A 207 14.54 -19.10 -2.58
C LYS A 207 14.33 -20.23 -3.58
N ALA A 208 15.20 -20.32 -4.57
CA ALA A 208 15.20 -21.40 -5.55
C ALA A 208 15.41 -22.76 -4.87
N ILE A 209 14.79 -23.82 -5.40
CA ILE A 209 14.85 -25.17 -4.80
C ILE A 209 16.24 -25.80 -4.80
N HIS A 210 17.11 -25.35 -5.69
CA HIS A 210 18.41 -25.96 -5.95
C HIS A 210 19.40 -25.75 -4.80
N ASN A 211 20.54 -26.45 -4.87
CA ASN A 211 21.58 -26.38 -3.84
C ASN A 211 22.93 -25.92 -4.45
N PRO A 212 23.52 -24.82 -3.97
CA PRO A 212 22.98 -23.92 -2.93
C PRO A 212 21.74 -23.16 -3.40
N GLY A 213 20.78 -22.96 -2.48
CA GLY A 213 19.54 -22.23 -2.78
C GLY A 213 19.80 -20.74 -2.87
N ARG A 214 19.32 -20.12 -3.94
CA ARG A 214 19.56 -18.71 -4.26
C ARG A 214 18.31 -17.87 -4.16
N PHE A 215 18.49 -16.58 -3.88
CA PHE A 215 17.42 -15.66 -3.50
C PHE A 215 17.17 -14.63 -4.59
N LEU A 216 15.90 -14.38 -4.91
CA LEU A 216 15.50 -13.36 -5.87
C LEU A 216 15.72 -11.95 -5.29
N ARG A 217 16.53 -11.14 -5.98
CA ARG A 217 16.89 -9.78 -5.57
C ARG A 217 16.34 -8.76 -6.55
N ALA A 218 15.81 -7.66 -6.03
CA ALA A 218 15.50 -6.47 -6.81
C ALA A 218 16.63 -5.44 -6.74
N HIS A 219 16.87 -4.74 -7.84
CA HIS A 219 17.78 -3.59 -7.90
C HIS A 219 17.01 -2.27 -7.96
N PRO A 220 17.61 -1.15 -7.52
CA PRO A 220 17.01 0.18 -7.60
C PRO A 220 16.66 0.63 -9.05
N ASP A 221 17.40 0.12 -10.04
CA ASP A 221 17.25 0.47 -11.46
C ASP A 221 16.14 -0.35 -12.17
N GLY A 222 15.50 -1.28 -11.47
CA GLY A 222 14.49 -2.16 -12.03
C GLY A 222 14.99 -3.57 -12.38
N GLY A 223 16.30 -3.82 -12.32
CA GLY A 223 16.86 -5.14 -12.56
C GLY A 223 16.42 -6.17 -11.51
N VAL A 224 16.38 -7.44 -11.92
CA VAL A 224 16.13 -8.58 -11.03
C VAL A 224 17.14 -9.68 -11.34
N ASP A 225 17.78 -10.22 -10.30
CA ASP A 225 18.74 -11.31 -10.40
C ASP A 225 18.67 -12.25 -9.20
N LEU A 226 19.63 -13.19 -9.10
CA LEU A 226 19.75 -14.11 -7.98
C LEU A 226 21.01 -13.84 -7.18
N VAL A 227 20.97 -14.10 -5.87
CA VAL A 227 22.13 -14.03 -4.97
C VAL A 227 22.19 -15.21 -4.00
N ASP A 228 23.36 -15.47 -3.41
CA ASP A 228 23.57 -16.61 -2.49
C ASP A 228 23.07 -16.37 -1.06
N ARG A 229 22.83 -15.11 -0.67
CA ARG A 229 22.45 -14.76 0.70
C ARG A 229 21.37 -13.70 0.69
N PRO A 230 20.27 -13.89 1.45
CA PRO A 230 19.27 -12.87 1.60
C PRO A 230 19.75 -11.80 2.58
N GLN A 231 19.64 -10.56 2.15
CA GLN A 231 19.72 -9.33 2.94
C GLN A 231 18.45 -8.53 2.64
N ASP A 232 18.51 -7.20 2.74
CA ASP A 232 17.33 -6.37 2.56
C ASP A 232 16.78 -6.40 1.12
N TRP A 233 17.64 -6.48 0.10
CA TRP A 233 17.24 -6.35 -1.32
C TRP A 233 16.53 -7.59 -1.87
N GLU A 234 16.62 -8.70 -1.15
CA GLU A 234 15.97 -9.98 -1.45
C GLU A 234 14.60 -10.09 -0.76
N THR A 235 14.20 -9.09 0.03
CA THR A 235 12.91 -9.07 0.72
C THR A 235 11.82 -8.40 -0.09
N TRP A 236 10.66 -9.03 -0.10
CA TRP A 236 9.49 -8.61 -0.85
C TRP A 236 8.29 -8.49 0.07
N LYS A 237 7.50 -7.43 -0.07
CA LYS A 237 6.20 -7.31 0.62
C LYS A 237 5.12 -7.92 -0.26
N PRO A 238 4.43 -8.97 0.20
CA PRO A 238 3.34 -9.57 -0.56
C PRO A 238 2.06 -8.77 -0.39
N PHE A 239 1.29 -8.66 -1.46
CA PHE A 239 -0.03 -8.05 -1.52
C PHE A 239 -0.97 -9.03 -2.18
N LYS A 240 -2.12 -9.28 -1.57
CA LYS A 240 -3.16 -10.12 -2.14
C LYS A 240 -4.18 -9.23 -2.86
N ASN A 241 -4.45 -9.55 -4.11
CA ASN A 241 -5.39 -8.83 -4.96
C ASN A 241 -6.79 -9.45 -4.85
N ASP A 242 -7.83 -8.69 -5.24
CA ASP A 242 -9.23 -9.13 -5.15
C ASP A 242 -9.55 -10.34 -6.04
N ASP A 243 -8.79 -10.52 -7.12
CA ASP A 243 -8.87 -11.67 -8.03
C ASP A 243 -8.17 -12.94 -7.49
N GLY A 244 -7.62 -12.87 -6.27
CA GLY A 244 -6.87 -13.94 -5.62
C GLY A 244 -5.42 -14.09 -6.10
N SER A 245 -4.96 -13.25 -7.03
CA SER A 245 -3.55 -13.15 -7.39
C SER A 245 -2.74 -12.39 -6.32
N TRP A 246 -1.43 -12.36 -6.50
CA TRP A 246 -0.47 -11.73 -5.62
C TRP A 246 0.44 -10.78 -6.36
N SER A 247 0.75 -9.66 -5.74
CA SER A 247 1.75 -8.70 -6.20
C SER A 247 2.86 -8.57 -5.16
N PHE A 248 4.10 -8.35 -5.60
CA PHE A 248 5.26 -8.33 -4.72
C PHE A 248 6.03 -7.01 -4.86
N LEU A 249 6.08 -6.24 -3.77
CA LEU A 249 6.76 -4.95 -3.73
C LEU A 249 8.17 -5.12 -3.15
N SER A 250 9.18 -4.73 -3.92
CA SER A 250 10.57 -4.69 -3.46
C SER A 250 10.82 -3.61 -2.41
N VAL A 251 11.95 -3.69 -1.71
CA VAL A 251 12.41 -2.62 -0.80
C VAL A 251 12.64 -1.26 -1.48
N HIS A 252 12.74 -1.23 -2.80
CA HIS A 252 12.91 -0.01 -3.59
C HIS A 252 11.59 0.63 -4.01
N GLY A 253 10.44 0.12 -3.54
CA GLY A 253 9.13 0.67 -3.90
C GLY A 253 8.71 0.33 -5.34
N ARG A 254 9.23 -0.78 -5.88
CA ARG A 254 8.95 -1.25 -7.26
C ARG A 254 8.35 -2.65 -7.23
N TRP A 255 7.35 -2.89 -8.06
CA TRP A 255 6.59 -4.14 -8.15
C TRP A 255 7.28 -5.15 -9.06
N LEU A 256 7.38 -6.41 -8.66
CA LEU A 256 7.84 -7.51 -9.51
C LEU A 256 6.90 -7.64 -10.72
N SER A 257 7.47 -7.62 -11.92
CA SER A 257 6.74 -7.63 -13.19
C SER A 257 7.18 -8.80 -14.04
N GLY A 258 6.21 -9.52 -14.58
CA GLY A 258 6.41 -10.63 -15.50
C GLY A 258 5.94 -10.30 -16.91
N ARG A 259 6.89 -10.10 -17.83
CA ARG A 259 6.54 -9.73 -19.21
C ARG A 259 6.23 -10.94 -20.07
N GLN A 260 5.43 -10.70 -21.12
CA GLN A 260 5.04 -11.74 -22.08
C GLN A 260 6.23 -12.36 -22.83
N ASP A 261 7.33 -11.62 -23.00
CA ASP A 261 8.56 -12.09 -23.65
C ASP A 261 9.42 -13.01 -22.77
N GLY A 262 8.98 -13.29 -21.55
CA GLY A 262 9.70 -14.12 -20.60
C GLY A 262 10.64 -13.32 -19.67
N SER A 263 10.81 -12.02 -19.90
CA SER A 263 11.67 -11.20 -19.03
C SER A 263 10.97 -10.83 -17.72
N ILE A 264 11.79 -10.66 -16.67
CA ILE A 264 11.34 -10.14 -15.37
C ILE A 264 12.08 -8.84 -15.06
N SER A 265 11.39 -7.95 -14.37
CA SER A 265 11.94 -6.67 -13.90
C SER A 265 11.11 -6.15 -12.73
N THR A 266 11.45 -4.98 -12.18
CA THR A 266 10.55 -4.25 -11.30
C THR A 266 10.11 -2.91 -11.87
N VAL A 267 8.84 -2.58 -11.69
CA VAL A 267 8.17 -1.39 -12.27
C VAL A 267 7.49 -0.53 -11.19
N GLU A 268 7.16 0.71 -11.50
CA GLU A 268 6.59 1.66 -10.52
C GLU A 268 5.10 1.46 -10.26
N ARG A 269 4.37 0.92 -11.23
CA ARG A 269 2.91 0.75 -11.16
C ARG A 269 2.58 -0.73 -11.08
N CYS A 270 1.68 -1.10 -10.18
CA CYS A 270 1.10 -2.44 -10.13
C CYS A 270 -0.11 -2.47 -11.07
N ASN A 271 0.07 -3.05 -12.24
CA ASN A 271 -1.02 -3.42 -13.14
C ASN A 271 -1.06 -4.95 -13.26
N GLU A 272 -1.82 -5.44 -14.24
CA GLU A 272 -2.05 -6.85 -14.48
C GLU A 272 -0.77 -7.70 -14.66
N TRP A 273 0.33 -7.11 -15.12
CA TRP A 273 1.59 -7.84 -15.37
C TRP A 273 2.41 -8.09 -14.10
N GLU A 274 2.04 -7.44 -13.01
CA GLU A 274 2.65 -7.60 -11.69
C GLU A 274 1.86 -8.62 -10.85
N HIS A 275 0.82 -9.23 -11.42
CA HIS A 275 -0.03 -10.22 -10.76
C HIS A 275 0.51 -11.63 -11.00
N PHE A 276 0.64 -12.39 -9.90
CA PHE A 276 1.08 -13.77 -9.89
C PHE A 276 0.11 -14.67 -9.13
N TRP A 277 -0.17 -15.86 -9.65
CA TRP A 277 -0.90 -16.90 -8.95
C TRP A 277 0.10 -17.84 -8.27
N LEU A 278 -0.10 -18.05 -6.97
CA LEU A 278 0.73 -18.93 -6.16
C LEU A 278 0.15 -20.34 -6.14
N GLU A 279 0.78 -21.24 -6.88
CA GLU A 279 0.39 -22.65 -6.96
C GLU A 279 1.26 -23.51 -6.02
N TRP A 280 0.67 -24.49 -5.33
CA TRP A 280 1.41 -25.44 -4.49
C TRP A 280 2.10 -26.53 -5.33
N TRP A 281 3.22 -27.07 -4.84
CA TRP A 281 3.94 -28.21 -5.44
C TRP A 281 4.57 -29.16 -4.42
#